data_AF-A0A8E2LCI7-F1
#
_entry.id   AF-A0A8E2LCI7-F1
#
_cell.length_a   1.000
_cell.length_b   1.000
_cell.length_c   1.000
_cell.angle_alpha   90.00
_cell.angle_beta   90.00
_cell.angle_gamma   90.00
#
_symmetry.space_group_name_H-M   'P 1'
#
loop_
_entity.id
_entity.type
_entity.pdbx_description
1 polymer ?
#
loop_
_entity_poly.entity_id
_entity_poly.type
_entity_poly.pdbx_seq_one_letter_code
_entity_poly.pdbx_strand_id
1 'polypeptide(L)'
;MTHDVLDEQTESQLKVLGEMSKICEALEIEFWLRGGWAIDFLLGKITRSHDDIDLVTWIQNRERLEKELVKVGYEQIPVKKEFQNRQSDFRKGNVEVTYCYITHSVDGNLIMNGLPEWIWRKDSLLSQSYMLHGISANILNPKQLLEEKEVYEQIGRPHRQKDAESKKILYRLISDFK
;
A
#
# COMPACT_ATOMS: atom_id res chain seq x y z
N MET A 1 16.96 -20.47 -18.86
CA MET A 1 16.38 -19.43 -18.00
C MET A 1 14.88 -19.63 -18.05
N THR A 2 14.32 -20.25 -17.02
CA THR A 2 12.87 -20.39 -16.89
C THR A 2 12.33 -19.00 -16.60
N HIS A 3 11.67 -18.38 -17.59
CA HIS A 3 10.77 -17.28 -17.29
C HIS A 3 9.67 -17.91 -16.42
N ASP A 4 9.70 -17.66 -15.11
CA ASP A 4 8.55 -17.94 -14.27
C ASP A 4 7.39 -17.17 -14.89
N VAL A 5 6.43 -17.91 -15.44
CA VAL A 5 5.23 -17.34 -16.03
C VAL A 5 4.43 -16.78 -14.87
N LEU A 6 4.33 -15.45 -14.82
CA LEU A 6 3.49 -14.77 -13.84
C LEU A 6 2.04 -15.14 -14.12
N ASP A 7 1.25 -15.31 -13.06
CA ASP A 7 -0.18 -15.51 -13.23
C ASP A 7 -0.84 -14.22 -13.76
N GLU A 8 -1.97 -14.36 -14.46
CA GLU A 8 -2.65 -13.24 -15.12
C GLU A 8 -3.03 -12.10 -14.14
N GLN A 9 -3.32 -12.44 -12.88
CA GLN A 9 -3.66 -11.46 -11.85
C GLN A 9 -2.43 -10.63 -11.48
N THR A 10 -1.31 -11.30 -11.24
CA THR A 10 -0.02 -10.65 -10.98
C THR A 10 0.40 -9.74 -12.12
N GLU A 11 0.27 -10.18 -13.39
CA GLU A 11 0.56 -9.32 -14.55
C GLU A 11 -0.34 -8.08 -14.61
N SER A 12 -1.63 -8.25 -14.31
CA SER A 12 -2.61 -7.16 -14.29
C SER A 12 -2.30 -6.16 -13.17
N GLN A 13 -1.93 -6.65 -11.99
CA GLN A 13 -1.52 -5.81 -10.86
C GLN A 13 -0.22 -5.05 -11.15
N LEU A 14 0.77 -5.65 -11.81
CA LEU A 14 1.99 -4.94 -12.22
C LEU A 14 1.69 -3.80 -13.22
N LYS A 15 0.76 -4.02 -14.17
CA LYS A 15 0.32 -2.96 -15.09
C LYS A 15 -0.32 -1.80 -14.31
N VAL A 16 -1.21 -2.12 -13.37
CA VAL A 16 -1.88 -1.12 -12.52
C VAL A 16 -0.89 -0.37 -11.62
N LEU A 17 0.08 -1.05 -11.01
CA LEU A 17 1.17 -0.43 -10.24
C LEU A 17 1.98 0.54 -11.10
N GLY A 18 2.33 0.14 -12.33
CA GLY A 18 3.04 1.00 -13.28
C GLY A 18 2.23 2.23 -13.69
N GLU A 19 0.91 2.09 -13.90
CA GLU A 19 0.02 3.22 -14.16
C GLU A 19 -0.06 4.17 -12.97
N MET A 20 -0.28 3.65 -11.76
CA MET A 20 -0.37 4.46 -10.54
C MET A 20 0.91 5.23 -10.26
N SER A 21 2.08 4.60 -10.45
CA SER A 21 3.37 5.27 -10.33
C SER A 21 3.45 6.48 -11.25
N LYS A 22 3.06 6.34 -12.54
CA LYS A 22 3.08 7.43 -13.52
C LYS A 22 2.05 8.53 -13.21
N ILE A 23 0.87 8.14 -12.74
CA ILE A 23 -0.18 9.09 -12.36
C ILE A 23 0.28 9.94 -11.17
N CYS A 24 0.83 9.30 -10.14
CA CYS A 24 1.33 10.01 -8.95
C CYS A 24 2.52 10.91 -9.29
N GLU A 25 3.44 10.43 -10.14
CA GLU A 25 4.55 11.25 -10.66
C GLU A 25 4.02 12.49 -11.41
N ALA A 26 3.08 12.32 -12.34
CA ALA A 26 2.50 13.44 -13.11
C ALA A 26 1.70 14.43 -12.23
N LEU A 27 1.17 13.98 -11.10
CA LEU A 27 0.46 14.82 -10.14
C LEU A 27 1.37 15.41 -9.06
N GLU A 28 2.66 15.07 -9.04
CA GLU A 28 3.61 15.42 -7.97
C GLU A 28 3.09 14.97 -6.59
N ILE A 29 2.52 13.78 -6.54
CA ILE A 29 1.96 13.15 -5.34
C ILE A 29 2.91 12.06 -4.86
N GLU A 30 3.32 12.14 -3.60
CA GLU A 30 3.97 11.02 -2.94
C GLU A 30 2.94 9.96 -2.52
N PHE A 31 3.29 8.70 -2.73
CA PHE A 31 2.57 7.56 -2.18
C PHE A 31 3.54 6.53 -1.63
N TRP A 32 3.06 5.69 -0.73
CA TRP A 32 3.80 4.54 -0.20
C TRP A 32 2.99 3.27 -0.41
N LEU A 33 3.61 2.22 -0.95
CA LEU A 33 3.01 0.90 -0.94
C LEU A 33 2.97 0.36 0.49
N ARG A 34 1.88 -0.35 0.80
CA ARG A 34 1.75 -1.18 1.99
C ARG A 34 1.30 -2.60 1.62
N GLY A 35 0.97 -3.40 2.63
CA GLY A 35 0.43 -4.74 2.41
C GLY A 35 1.45 -5.71 1.78
N GLY A 36 0.98 -6.62 0.94
CA GLY A 36 1.80 -7.67 0.35
C GLY A 36 2.79 -7.16 -0.70
N TRP A 37 2.34 -6.28 -1.59
CA TRP A 37 3.18 -5.70 -2.64
C TRP A 37 4.37 -4.91 -2.07
N ALA A 38 4.18 -4.19 -0.96
CA ALA A 38 5.28 -3.53 -0.27
C ALA A 38 6.44 -4.48 0.10
N ILE A 39 6.11 -5.69 0.57
CA ILE A 39 7.10 -6.70 0.94
C ILE A 39 7.87 -7.20 -0.29
N ASP A 40 7.17 -7.43 -1.40
CA ASP A 40 7.81 -7.90 -2.63
C ASP A 40 8.74 -6.85 -3.25
N PHE A 41 8.38 -5.56 -3.16
CA PHE A 41 9.27 -4.46 -3.54
C PHE A 41 10.52 -4.39 -2.65
N LEU A 42 10.37 -4.55 -1.33
CA LEU A 42 11.50 -4.60 -0.39
C LEU A 42 12.45 -5.78 -0.69
N LEU A 43 11.92 -6.91 -1.17
CA LEU A 43 12.70 -8.09 -1.53
C LEU A 43 13.25 -8.05 -2.96
N GLY A 44 12.78 -7.13 -3.81
CA GLY A 44 13.12 -7.08 -5.23
C GLY A 44 12.61 -8.30 -6.04
N LYS A 45 11.64 -9.05 -5.52
CA LYS A 45 11.04 -10.21 -6.20
C LYS A 45 9.61 -10.47 -5.73
N ILE A 46 8.81 -11.06 -6.61
CA ILE A 46 7.45 -11.48 -6.30
C ILE A 46 7.50 -12.78 -5.48
N THR A 47 6.85 -12.82 -4.32
CA THR A 47 6.91 -13.98 -3.41
C THR A 47 5.66 -14.86 -3.43
N ARG A 48 4.53 -14.30 -3.86
CA ARG A 48 3.23 -14.97 -4.01
C ARG A 48 2.29 -14.09 -4.84
N SER A 49 1.18 -14.65 -5.31
CA SER A 49 0.08 -13.85 -5.83
C SER A 49 -0.55 -12.98 -4.72
N HIS A 50 -1.00 -11.78 -5.06
CA HIS A 50 -1.67 -10.85 -4.16
C HIS A 50 -3.11 -10.63 -4.57
N ASP A 51 -3.99 -10.40 -3.60
CA ASP A 51 -5.42 -10.22 -3.87
C ASP A 51 -5.70 -8.80 -4.39
N ASP A 52 -4.97 -7.82 -3.85
CA ASP A 52 -5.22 -6.39 -3.94
C ASP A 52 -3.90 -5.59 -4.00
N ILE A 53 -4.02 -4.28 -4.25
CA ILE A 53 -2.94 -3.31 -4.08
C ILE A 53 -3.35 -2.28 -3.02
N ASP A 54 -2.55 -2.19 -1.96
CA ASP A 54 -2.75 -1.21 -0.89
C ASP A 54 -1.69 -0.10 -0.96
N LEU A 55 -2.15 1.15 -0.95
CA LEU A 55 -1.31 2.34 -0.98
C LEU A 55 -1.70 3.32 0.13
N VAL A 56 -0.79 4.25 0.38
CA VAL A 56 -0.93 5.32 1.37
C VAL A 56 -0.54 6.62 0.71
N THR A 57 -1.31 7.69 0.93
CA THR A 57 -0.90 9.05 0.56
C THR A 57 -1.48 10.07 1.54
N TRP A 58 -1.07 11.32 1.41
CA TRP A 58 -1.58 12.43 2.19
C TRP A 58 -3.05 12.72 1.85
N ILE A 59 -3.87 13.03 2.86
CA ILE A 59 -5.30 13.35 2.64
C ILE A 59 -5.51 14.53 1.67
N GLN A 60 -4.57 15.47 1.62
CA GLN A 60 -4.59 16.63 0.72
C GLN A 60 -4.54 16.24 -0.75
N ASN A 61 -4.04 15.04 -1.06
CA ASN A 61 -3.92 14.53 -2.42
C ASN A 61 -5.22 13.88 -2.92
N ARG A 62 -6.16 13.59 -2.01
CA ARG A 62 -7.36 12.78 -2.29
C ARG A 62 -8.13 13.25 -3.52
N GLU A 63 -8.57 14.50 -3.54
CA GLU A 63 -9.45 15.01 -4.60
C GLU A 63 -8.78 14.96 -5.98
N ARG A 64 -7.51 15.38 -6.06
CA ARG A 64 -6.72 15.37 -7.29
C ARG A 64 -6.50 13.95 -7.80
N LEU A 65 -6.17 13.03 -6.89
CA LEU A 65 -5.94 11.62 -7.19
C LEU A 65 -7.22 10.92 -7.64
N GLU A 66 -8.31 11.05 -6.89
CA GLU A 66 -9.62 10.46 -7.24
C GLU A 66 -10.08 10.91 -8.62
N LYS A 67 -10.00 12.22 -8.89
CA LYS A 67 -10.41 12.79 -10.18
C LYS A 67 -9.57 12.23 -11.34
N GLU A 68 -8.26 12.13 -11.18
CA GLU A 68 -7.40 11.63 -12.26
C GLU A 68 -7.59 10.12 -12.47
N LEU A 69 -7.69 9.33 -11.40
CA LEU A 69 -7.97 7.89 -11.48
C LEU A 69 -9.28 7.62 -12.22
N VAL A 70 -10.36 8.33 -11.88
CA VAL A 70 -11.65 8.21 -12.60
C VAL A 70 -11.50 8.61 -14.07
N LYS A 71 -10.80 9.71 -14.35
CA LYS A 71 -10.55 10.18 -15.73
C LYS A 71 -9.79 9.17 -16.57
N VAL A 72 -8.83 8.44 -16.00
CA VAL A 72 -8.09 7.37 -16.69
C VAL A 72 -8.78 5.99 -16.60
N GLY A 73 -10.04 5.97 -16.18
CA GLY A 73 -10.92 4.80 -16.26
C GLY A 73 -10.76 3.80 -15.12
N TYR A 74 -10.41 4.26 -13.91
CA TYR A 74 -10.62 3.50 -12.68
C TYR A 74 -12.05 3.74 -12.19
N GLU A 75 -12.72 2.69 -11.76
CA GLU A 75 -14.03 2.78 -11.12
C GLU A 75 -13.84 3.01 -9.63
N GLN A 76 -14.42 4.08 -9.08
CA GLN A 76 -14.42 4.30 -7.64
C GLN A 76 -15.50 3.43 -6.98
N ILE A 77 -15.09 2.61 -6.01
CA ILE A 77 -15.97 1.69 -5.28
C ILE A 77 -16.46 2.37 -4.00
N PRO A 78 -17.78 2.34 -3.70
CA PRO A 78 -18.30 2.89 -2.47
C PRO A 78 -17.72 2.21 -1.22
N VAL A 79 -17.11 3.00 -0.35
CA VAL A 79 -16.63 2.54 0.96
C VAL A 79 -17.70 2.71 2.02
N LYS A 80 -17.66 1.87 3.07
CA LYS A 80 -18.61 2.02 4.19
C LYS A 80 -18.43 3.39 4.86
N LYS A 81 -19.49 3.89 5.47
CA LYS A 81 -19.51 5.22 6.11
C LYS A 81 -18.40 5.40 7.14
N GLU A 82 -18.03 4.35 7.89
CA GLU A 82 -16.92 4.44 8.84
C GLU A 82 -15.53 4.61 8.17
N PHE A 83 -15.39 4.28 6.89
CA PHE A 83 -14.13 4.36 6.13
C PHE A 83 -14.07 5.53 5.16
N GLN A 84 -15.17 6.26 4.95
CA GLN A 84 -15.26 7.33 3.93
C GLN A 84 -14.22 8.45 4.08
N ASN A 85 -13.72 8.68 5.30
CA ASN A 85 -12.67 9.66 5.56
C ASN A 85 -11.27 9.01 5.62
N ARG A 86 -11.18 7.68 5.68
CA ARG A 86 -9.93 6.93 5.89
C ARG A 86 -9.33 6.45 4.57
N GLN A 87 -10.17 6.11 3.60
CA GLN A 87 -9.72 5.51 2.36
C GLN A 87 -10.63 5.82 1.18
N SER A 88 -10.11 5.53 -0.01
CA SER A 88 -10.87 5.41 -1.24
C SER A 88 -10.47 4.14 -1.98
N ASP A 89 -11.49 3.38 -2.40
CA ASP A 89 -11.32 2.10 -3.06
C ASP A 89 -11.61 2.26 -4.54
N PHE A 90 -10.82 1.59 -5.38
CA PHE A 90 -10.93 1.63 -6.82
C PHE A 90 -10.82 0.24 -7.43
N ARG A 91 -11.34 0.11 -8.64
CA ARG A 91 -11.19 -1.07 -9.48
C ARG A 91 -10.73 -0.71 -10.88
N LYS A 92 -9.77 -1.46 -11.40
CA LYS A 92 -9.32 -1.41 -12.80
C LYS A 92 -9.33 -2.83 -13.38
N GLY A 93 -10.37 -3.16 -14.14
CA GLY A 93 -10.59 -4.54 -14.58
C GLY A 93 -10.84 -5.47 -13.38
N ASN A 94 -9.97 -6.45 -13.19
CA ASN A 94 -9.99 -7.39 -12.05
C ASN A 94 -9.09 -6.96 -10.87
N VAL A 95 -8.44 -5.81 -10.96
CA VAL A 95 -7.51 -5.34 -9.91
C VAL A 95 -8.23 -4.38 -8.97
N GLU A 96 -8.22 -4.72 -7.68
CA GLU A 96 -8.69 -3.86 -6.59
C GLU A 96 -7.51 -3.04 -6.03
N VAL A 97 -7.77 -1.76 -5.78
CA VAL A 97 -6.79 -0.78 -5.31
C VAL A 97 -7.38 0.01 -4.16
N THR A 98 -6.68 0.07 -3.04
CA THR A 98 -7.08 0.87 -1.87
C THR A 98 -6.05 1.96 -1.62
N TYR A 99 -6.49 3.21 -1.55
CA TYR A 99 -5.68 4.32 -1.02
C TYR A 99 -6.14 4.67 0.38
N CYS A 100 -5.30 4.40 1.38
CA CYS A 100 -5.48 4.94 2.73
C CYS A 100 -4.90 6.36 2.83
N TYR A 101 -5.55 7.22 3.61
CA TYR A 101 -5.13 8.59 3.80
C TYR A 101 -4.52 8.80 5.18
N ILE A 102 -3.38 9.49 5.21
CA ILE A 102 -2.69 9.92 6.43
C ILE A 102 -2.71 11.43 6.57
N THR A 103 -2.59 11.89 7.81
CA THR A 103 -2.47 13.32 8.17
C THR A 103 -1.68 13.46 9.47
N HIS A 104 -1.36 14.69 9.84
CA HIS A 104 -0.80 14.99 11.16
C HIS A 104 -1.92 15.33 12.15
N SER A 105 -1.79 14.82 13.38
CA SER A 105 -2.60 15.28 14.51
C SER A 105 -2.17 16.69 14.93
N VAL A 106 -2.95 17.32 15.82
CA VAL A 106 -2.61 18.61 16.44
C VAL A 106 -1.29 18.58 17.20
N ASP A 107 -0.90 17.42 17.74
CA ASP A 107 0.36 17.20 18.45
C ASP A 107 1.53 16.85 17.52
N GLY A 108 1.30 16.88 16.20
CA GLY A 108 2.31 16.57 15.18
C GLY A 108 2.59 15.08 15.00
N ASN A 109 1.76 14.18 15.54
CA ASN A 109 1.89 12.74 15.29
C ASN A 109 1.32 12.39 13.91
N LEU A 110 1.95 11.46 13.20
CA LEU A 110 1.37 10.90 11.99
C LEU A 110 0.23 9.95 12.36
N ILE A 111 -0.95 10.14 11.78
CA ILE A 111 -2.16 9.38 12.07
C ILE A 111 -2.89 8.96 10.79
N MET A 112 -3.71 7.92 10.88
CA MET A 112 -4.70 7.65 9.83
C MET A 112 -5.78 8.72 9.85
N ASN A 113 -6.11 9.28 8.68
CA ASN A 113 -7.11 10.32 8.57
C ASN A 113 -8.48 9.81 9.00
N GLY A 114 -9.16 10.52 9.89
CA GLY A 114 -10.45 10.08 10.44
C GLY A 114 -10.36 8.90 11.42
N LEU A 115 -9.16 8.59 11.94
CA LEU A 115 -8.96 7.68 13.09
C LEU A 115 -7.74 8.15 13.93
N PRO A 116 -7.87 9.23 14.72
CA PRO A 116 -6.76 9.82 15.49
C PRO A 116 -6.07 8.89 16.49
N GLU A 117 -6.78 7.88 17.00
CA GLU A 117 -6.23 6.84 17.87
C GLU A 117 -5.24 5.91 17.16
N TRP A 118 -5.26 5.89 15.82
CA TRP A 118 -4.38 5.08 15.00
C TRP A 118 -3.13 5.87 14.62
N ILE A 119 -2.21 5.95 15.59
CA ILE A 119 -0.94 6.65 15.47
C ILE A 119 0.07 5.75 14.76
N TRP A 120 0.72 6.30 13.73
CA TRP A 120 1.79 5.63 13.00
C TRP A 120 3.14 5.97 13.60
N ARG A 121 4.13 5.11 13.33
CA ARG A 121 5.51 5.37 13.72
C ARG A 121 6.02 6.64 13.02
N LYS A 122 6.87 7.42 13.69
CA LYS A 122 7.48 8.62 13.08
C LYS A 122 8.36 8.30 11.86
N ASP A 123 8.93 7.09 11.83
CA ASP A 123 9.76 6.57 10.75
C ASP A 123 8.97 5.70 9.75
N SER A 124 7.63 5.75 9.75
CA SER A 124 6.77 4.86 8.96
C SER A 124 6.91 5.07 7.44
N LEU A 125 7.23 6.28 7.00
CA LEU A 125 7.33 6.65 5.59
C LEU A 125 8.80 6.62 5.18
N LEU A 126 9.20 5.65 4.36
CA LEU A 126 10.56 5.66 3.81
C LEU A 126 10.67 6.71 2.71
N SER A 127 11.80 7.43 2.71
CA SER A 127 12.15 8.36 1.63
C SER A 127 12.85 7.67 0.45
N GLN A 128 13.23 6.40 0.61
CA GLN A 128 13.86 5.60 -0.44
C GLN A 128 12.79 4.93 -1.30
N SER A 129 12.99 4.98 -2.62
CA SER A 129 12.22 4.18 -3.57
C SER A 129 12.85 2.81 -3.80
N TYR A 130 11.98 1.84 -4.10
CA TYR A 130 12.33 0.47 -4.42
C TYR A 130 11.84 0.14 -5.82
N MET A 131 12.55 -0.75 -6.51
CA MET A 131 12.24 -1.12 -7.89
C MET A 131 11.87 -2.59 -7.99
N LEU A 132 10.75 -2.87 -8.68
CA LEU A 132 10.31 -4.22 -8.99
C LEU A 132 9.73 -4.23 -10.41
N HIS A 133 10.22 -5.12 -11.28
CA HIS A 133 9.79 -5.21 -12.69
C HIS A 133 9.76 -3.86 -13.44
N GLY A 134 10.74 -2.99 -13.15
CA GLY A 134 10.86 -1.66 -13.79
C GLY A 134 9.90 -0.59 -13.23
N ILE A 135 9.14 -0.90 -12.19
CA ILE A 135 8.25 0.03 -11.48
C ILE A 135 8.99 0.53 -10.24
N SER A 136 9.01 1.85 -10.04
CA SER A 136 9.60 2.49 -8.86
C SER A 136 8.49 2.95 -7.92
N ALA A 137 8.59 2.66 -6.63
CA ALA A 137 7.63 3.11 -5.62
C ALA A 137 8.32 3.35 -4.27
N ASN A 138 7.84 4.33 -3.50
CA ASN A 138 8.18 4.41 -2.08
C ASN A 138 7.38 3.35 -1.32
N ILE A 139 7.93 2.88 -0.21
CA ILE A 139 7.36 1.78 0.58
C ILE A 139 7.23 2.20 2.04
N LEU A 140 6.21 1.73 2.74
CA LEU A 140 6.20 1.87 4.19
C LEU A 140 7.38 1.13 4.83
N ASN A 141 7.87 1.69 5.93
CA ASN A 141 8.93 1.09 6.72
C ASN A 141 8.53 -0.35 7.12
N PRO A 142 9.42 -1.35 6.96
CA PRO A 142 9.15 -2.72 7.38
C PRO A 142 8.61 -2.86 8.81
N LYS A 143 9.05 -1.98 9.73
CA LYS A 143 8.53 -1.93 11.11
C LYS A 143 7.06 -1.52 11.16
N GLN A 144 6.65 -0.54 10.36
CA GLN A 144 5.24 -0.14 10.23
C GLN A 144 4.41 -1.27 9.61
N LEU A 145 4.90 -1.92 8.55
CA LEU A 145 4.22 -3.05 7.91
C LEU A 145 4.00 -4.22 8.88
N LEU A 146 4.97 -4.46 9.77
CA LEU A 146 4.86 -5.49 10.79
C LEU A 146 3.81 -5.13 11.84
N GLU A 147 3.87 -3.91 12.40
CA GLU A 147 2.93 -3.44 13.40
C GLU A 147 1.48 -3.50 12.88
N GLU A 148 1.22 -3.12 11.62
CA GLU A 148 -0.11 -3.22 11.03
C GLU A 148 -0.65 -4.66 11.00
N LYS A 149 0.21 -5.66 10.75
CA LYS A 149 -0.18 -7.08 10.75
C LYS A 149 -0.42 -7.61 12.16
N GLU A 150 0.37 -7.16 13.14
CA GLU A 150 0.20 -7.54 14.54
C GLU A 150 -1.10 -6.95 15.11
N VAL A 151 -1.37 -5.66 14.85
CA VAL A 151 -2.59 -5.01 15.34
C VAL A 151 -3.85 -5.61 14.69
N TYR A 152 -3.80 -5.97 13.40
CA TYR A 152 -4.92 -6.64 12.72
C TYR A 152 -5.40 -7.89 13.49
N GLU A 153 -4.47 -8.71 13.97
CA GLU A 153 -4.80 -9.89 14.78
C GLU A 153 -5.29 -9.51 16.20
N GLN A 154 -4.66 -8.52 16.84
CA GLN A 154 -5.01 -8.09 18.20
C GLN A 154 -6.43 -7.52 18.32
N ILE A 155 -6.93 -6.84 17.28
CA ILE A 155 -8.29 -6.30 17.25
C ILE A 155 -9.35 -7.36 16.89
N GLY A 156 -9.01 -8.65 16.94
CA GLY A 156 -9.94 -9.76 16.79
C GLY A 156 -10.34 -10.07 15.35
N ARG A 157 -9.57 -9.63 14.34
CA ARG A 157 -9.83 -10.02 12.95
C ARG A 157 -9.44 -11.49 12.74
N PRO A 158 -10.06 -12.17 11.76
CA PRO A 158 -9.72 -13.55 11.43
C PRO A 158 -8.23 -13.69 11.11
N HIS A 159 -7.60 -14.73 11.66
CA HIS A 159 -6.21 -15.04 11.34
C HIS A 159 -6.05 -15.33 9.85
N ARG A 160 -5.03 -14.75 9.22
CA ARG A 160 -4.71 -14.93 7.80
C ARG A 160 -3.36 -15.63 7.68
N GLN A 161 -3.34 -16.83 7.10
CA GLN A 161 -2.09 -17.59 6.93
C GLN A 161 -1.02 -16.79 6.16
N LYS A 162 -1.42 -15.99 5.16
CA LYS A 162 -0.52 -15.09 4.42
C LYS A 162 0.19 -14.06 5.30
N ASP A 163 -0.42 -13.65 6.42
CA ASP A 163 0.20 -12.73 7.37
C ASP A 163 1.27 -13.40 8.22
N ALA A 164 1.12 -14.69 8.56
CA ALA A 164 2.14 -15.42 9.31
C ALA A 164 3.47 -15.49 8.53
N GLU A 165 3.41 -15.80 7.23
CA GLU A 165 4.59 -15.79 6.36
C GLU A 165 5.13 -14.37 6.13
N SER A 166 4.25 -13.39 5.92
CA SER A 166 4.64 -11.98 5.80
C SER A 166 5.41 -11.49 7.04
N LYS A 167 4.94 -11.83 8.24
CA LYS A 167 5.61 -11.46 9.51
C LYS A 167 7.01 -12.06 9.60
N LYS A 168 7.20 -13.33 9.24
CA LYS A 168 8.53 -13.97 9.20
C LYS A 168 9.50 -13.24 8.27
N ILE A 169 9.03 -12.83 7.09
CA ILE A 169 9.83 -12.06 6.13
C ILE A 169 10.17 -10.69 6.71
N LEU A 170 9.18 -9.98 7.28
CA LEU A 170 9.37 -8.65 7.86
C LEU A 170 10.37 -8.67 9.02
N TYR A 171 10.33 -9.67 9.91
CA TYR A 171 11.34 -9.81 10.97
C TYR A 171 12.76 -9.94 10.41
N ARG A 172 12.95 -10.68 9.31
CA ARG A 172 14.27 -10.80 8.64
C ARG A 172 14.69 -9.49 7.98
N LEU A 173 13.79 -8.84 7.25
CA LEU A 173 14.08 -7.53 6.66
C LEU A 173 14.48 -6.52 7.74
N ILE A 174 13.75 -6.47 8.86
CA ILE A 174 14.05 -5.55 9.96
C ILE A 174 15.42 -5.83 10.59
N SER A 175 15.86 -7.10 10.69
CA SER A 175 17.20 -7.40 11.21
C SER A 175 18.32 -6.90 10.30
N ASP A 176 18.05 -6.83 9.00
CA ASP A 176 19.01 -6.45 7.96
C ASP A 176 19.03 -4.92 7.72
N PHE A 177 17.97 -4.19 8.12
CA PHE A 177 17.82 -2.73 8.04
C PHE A 177 18.68 -1.92 9.06
N LYS A 178 19.77 -2.50 9.57
CA LYS A 178 20.65 -1.84 10.55
C LYS A 178 21.60 -0.82 9.95
#